data_AF-A0A380WBV2-F1
#
_entry.id   AF-A0A380WBV2-F1
#
_cell.length_a   1.000
_cell.length_b   1.000
_cell.length_c   1.000
_cell.angle_alpha   90.00
_cell.angle_beta   90.00
_cell.angle_gamma   90.00
#
_symmetry.space_group_name_H-M   'P 1'
#
loop_
_entity.id
_entity.type
_entity.pdbx_description
1 polymer ?
#
loop_
_entity_poly.entity_id
_entity_poly.type
_entity_poly.pdbx_seq_one_letter_code
_entity_poly.pdbx_strand_id
1 'polypeptide(L)'
;MSDTGQTFLNIADYLQAPAPLPPGYETCWGFLARTEPETLSLMMDPIAGIAPDELRARRIAKAMLVPVMTFPAPACLTAAEGLTMIGAYPAAVLERTFPASP
;
A
#
# COMPACT_ATOMS: atom_id res chain seq x y z
N MET A 1 21.52 26.63 5.97
CA MET A 1 21.20 25.64 4.92
C MET A 1 20.13 24.76 5.51
N SER A 2 18.88 24.95 5.08
CA SER A 2 17.77 24.12 5.55
C SER A 2 17.91 22.76 4.89
N ASP A 3 18.33 21.78 5.67
CA ASP A 3 18.24 20.37 5.32
C ASP A 3 16.75 20.04 5.29
N THR A 4 16.15 20.10 4.10
CA THR A 4 14.76 19.69 3.90
C THR A 4 14.74 18.19 4.15
N GLY A 5 14.49 17.80 5.40
CA GLY A 5 14.45 16.42 5.86
C GLY A 5 13.45 15.60 5.06
N GLN A 6 13.91 15.04 3.96
CA GLN A 6 13.23 13.98 3.26
C GLN A 6 13.31 12.76 4.16
N THR A 7 12.25 12.53 4.94
CA THR A 7 12.07 11.28 5.66
C THR A 7 11.91 10.18 4.62
N PHE A 8 13.01 9.52 4.26
CA PHE A 8 12.94 8.29 3.48
C PHE A 8 12.20 7.25 4.32
N LEU A 9 11.00 6.86 3.88
CA LEU A 9 10.20 5.84 4.56
C LEU A 9 10.90 4.48 4.44
N ASN A 10 11.14 3.81 5.56
CA ASN A 10 11.71 2.47 5.56
C ASN A 10 10.67 1.49 5.02
N ILE A 11 11.07 0.61 4.09
CA ILE A 11 10.19 -0.43 3.50
C ILE A 11 9.47 -1.24 4.59
N ALA A 12 10.18 -1.56 5.68
CA ALA A 12 9.62 -2.33 6.79
C ALA A 12 8.43 -1.61 7.46
N ASP A 13 8.36 -0.28 7.40
CA ASP A 13 7.31 0.48 8.06
C ASP A 13 5.96 0.30 7.34
N TYR A 14 5.95 0.05 6.03
CA TYR A 14 4.72 -0.23 5.28
C TYR A 14 4.07 -1.56 5.66
N LEU A 15 4.84 -2.49 6.23
CA LEU A 15 4.35 -3.77 6.74
C LEU A 15 3.72 -3.62 8.13
N GLN A 16 3.97 -2.51 8.83
CA GLN A 16 3.51 -2.26 10.19
C GLN A 16 2.18 -1.50 10.22
N ALA A 17 1.11 -2.16 9.79
CA ALA A 17 -0.23 -1.65 10.05
C ALA A 17 -0.49 -1.65 11.59
N PRO A 18 -1.08 -0.60 12.15
CA PRO A 18 -1.35 -0.50 13.60
C PRO A 18 -2.42 -1.50 14.09
N ALA A 19 -3.12 -2.16 13.17
CA ALA A 19 -4.02 -3.27 13.46
C ALA A 19 -3.74 -4.44 12.49
N PRO A 20 -3.82 -5.71 12.97
CA PRO A 20 -3.65 -6.86 12.11
C PRO A 20 -4.77 -6.95 11.06
N LEU A 21 -4.40 -7.28 9.83
CA LEU A 21 -5.35 -7.56 8.77
C LEU A 21 -5.96 -8.96 8.94
N PRO A 22 -7.20 -9.18 8.46
CA PRO A 22 -7.78 -10.52 8.40
C PRO A 22 -6.90 -11.46 7.55
N PRO A 23 -6.87 -12.77 7.86
CA PRO A 23 -6.14 -13.73 7.03
C PRO A 23 -6.53 -13.64 5.56
N GLY A 24 -5.52 -13.59 4.68
CA GLY A 24 -5.71 -13.48 3.24
C GLY A 24 -5.97 -12.07 2.72
N TYR A 25 -5.93 -11.04 3.58
CA TYR A 25 -6.00 -9.63 3.19
C TYR A 25 -4.64 -8.95 3.33
N GLU A 26 -4.37 -8.01 2.43
CA GLU A 26 -3.16 -7.18 2.45
C GLU A 26 -3.50 -5.78 1.90
N THR A 27 -2.62 -4.81 2.13
CA THR A 27 -2.74 -3.45 1.55
C THR A 27 -1.88 -3.35 0.29
N CYS A 28 -2.14 -2.38 -0.59
CA CYS A 28 -1.27 -2.16 -1.77
C CYS A 28 0.19 -1.91 -1.37
N TRP A 29 0.42 -1.10 -0.33
CA TRP A 29 1.74 -0.84 0.21
C TRP A 29 2.39 -2.08 0.82
N GLY A 30 1.66 -2.85 1.63
CA GLY A 30 2.19 -4.07 2.26
C GLY A 30 2.58 -5.12 1.23
N PHE A 31 1.73 -5.30 0.20
CA PHE A 31 2.00 -6.21 -0.90
C PHE A 31 3.26 -5.81 -1.66
N LEU A 32 3.38 -4.55 -2.09
CA LEU A 32 4.58 -4.06 -2.78
C LEU A 32 5.83 -4.12 -1.88
N ALA A 33 5.73 -3.78 -0.60
CA ALA A 33 6.86 -3.88 0.32
C ALA A 33 7.39 -5.30 0.44
N ARG A 34 6.52 -6.30 0.28
CA ARG A 34 6.86 -7.73 0.33
C ARG A 34 7.33 -8.28 -1.02
N THR A 35 6.73 -7.87 -2.13
CA THR A 35 6.98 -8.46 -3.45
C THR A 35 7.96 -7.66 -4.30
N GLU A 36 7.91 -6.33 -4.21
CA GLU A 36 8.70 -5.39 -5.01
C GLU A 36 9.19 -4.20 -4.15
N PRO A 37 9.99 -4.47 -3.09
CA PRO A 37 10.43 -3.43 -2.16
C PRO A 37 11.21 -2.29 -2.85
N GLU A 38 11.93 -2.61 -3.92
CA GLU A 38 12.68 -1.64 -4.71
C GLU A 38 11.77 -0.62 -5.38
N THR A 39 10.61 -1.05 -5.91
CA THR A 39 9.61 -0.17 -6.53
C THR A 39 9.15 0.90 -5.54
N LEU A 40 8.86 0.54 -4.29
CA LEU A 40 8.51 1.50 -3.24
C LEU A 40 9.66 2.43 -2.87
N SER A 41 10.89 1.91 -2.80
CA SER A 41 12.06 2.72 -2.43
C SER A 41 12.40 3.81 -3.46
N LEU A 42 12.02 3.61 -4.72
CA LEU A 42 12.24 4.54 -5.82
C LEU A 42 11.08 5.56 -5.97
N MET A 43 9.94 5.37 -5.30
CA MET A 43 8.84 6.32 -5.35
C MET A 43 9.19 7.59 -4.59
N MET A 44 9.21 8.73 -5.30
CA MET A 44 9.35 10.05 -4.67
C MET A 44 8.15 10.42 -3.80
N ASP A 45 6.95 10.04 -4.23
CA ASP A 45 5.69 10.18 -3.49
C ASP A 45 4.98 8.82 -3.51
N PRO A 46 5.13 8.01 -2.44
CA PRO A 46 4.52 6.69 -2.34
C PRO A 46 2.98 6.71 -2.31
N ILE A 47 2.35 7.83 -1.98
CA ILE A 47 0.88 7.93 -1.96
C ILE A 47 0.38 8.20 -3.37
N ALA A 48 0.91 9.23 -4.03
CA ALA A 48 0.54 9.53 -5.41
C ALA A 48 0.92 8.37 -6.35
N GLY A 49 2.06 7.72 -6.10
CA GLY A 49 2.52 6.56 -6.85
C GLY A 49 1.59 5.36 -6.78
N ILE A 50 0.97 5.11 -5.61
CA ILE A 50 0.10 3.93 -5.38
C ILE A 50 -1.37 4.22 -5.68
N ALA A 51 -1.81 5.48 -5.67
CA ALA A 51 -3.21 5.84 -5.91
C ALA A 51 -3.83 5.20 -7.18
N PRO A 52 -3.14 5.11 -8.34
CA PRO A 52 -3.66 4.41 -9.52
C PRO A 52 -3.88 2.91 -9.29
N ASP A 53 -3.00 2.26 -8.54
CA ASP A 53 -3.08 0.83 -8.24
C ASP A 53 -4.16 0.53 -7.19
N GLU A 54 -4.34 1.40 -6.19
CA GLU A 54 -5.50 1.38 -5.28
C GLU A 54 -6.82 1.45 -6.07
N LEU A 55 -6.92 2.37 -7.04
CA LEU A 55 -8.11 2.46 -7.90
C LEU A 55 -8.30 1.20 -8.74
N ARG A 56 -7.22 0.61 -9.25
CA ARG A 56 -7.27 -0.67 -10.00
C ARG A 56 -7.73 -1.82 -9.09
N ALA A 57 -7.16 -1.96 -7.90
CA ALA A 57 -7.53 -2.98 -6.92
C ALA A 57 -9.02 -2.90 -6.55
N ARG A 58 -9.55 -1.69 -6.31
CA ARG A 58 -10.99 -1.48 -6.06
C ARG A 58 -11.86 -1.94 -7.23
N ARG A 59 -11.45 -1.66 -8.47
CA ARG A 59 -12.19 -2.10 -9.67
C ARG A 59 -12.18 -3.62 -9.81
N ILE A 60 -11.03 -4.26 -9.58
CA ILE A 60 -10.88 -5.72 -9.64
C ILE A 60 -11.71 -6.38 -8.53
N ALA A 61 -11.61 -5.91 -7.29
CA ALA A 61 -12.42 -6.42 -6.18
C ALA A 61 -13.93 -6.32 -6.46
N LYS A 62 -14.36 -5.17 -7.00
CA LYS A 62 -15.75 -4.98 -7.44
C LYS A 62 -16.16 -5.97 -8.53
N ALA A 63 -15.31 -6.18 -9.55
CA ALA A 63 -15.59 -7.13 -10.62
C ALA A 63 -15.65 -8.60 -10.12
N MET A 64 -14.87 -8.92 -9.09
CA MET A 64 -14.85 -10.24 -8.44
C MET A 64 -15.95 -10.42 -7.39
N LEU A 65 -16.75 -9.39 -7.09
CA LEU A 65 -17.76 -9.39 -6.03
C LEU A 65 -17.20 -9.75 -4.65
N VAL A 66 -15.95 -9.36 -4.37
CA VAL A 66 -15.29 -9.57 -3.07
C VAL A 66 -15.23 -8.26 -2.27
N PRO A 67 -15.33 -8.33 -0.93
CA PRO A 67 -15.33 -7.12 -0.12
C PRO A 67 -13.96 -6.45 -0.07
N VAL A 68 -13.97 -5.12 -0.02
CA VAL A 68 -12.80 -4.28 0.29
C VAL A 68 -13.03 -3.71 1.69
N MET A 69 -12.01 -3.80 2.54
CA MET A 69 -12.07 -3.25 3.89
C MET A 69 -11.25 -1.97 3.98
N THR A 70 -11.61 -1.10 4.91
CA THR A 70 -10.79 0.08 5.25
C THR A 70 -10.08 -0.18 6.56
N PHE A 71 -8.76 0.01 6.58
CA PHE A 71 -7.92 -0.20 7.75
C PHE A 71 -7.11 1.05 8.08
N PRO A 72 -6.73 1.25 9.35
CA PRO A 72 -5.85 2.35 9.68
C PRO A 72 -4.50 2.19 8.96
N ALA A 73 -3.99 3.30 8.45
CA ALA A 73 -2.74 3.31 7.71
C ALA A 73 -1.54 3.00 8.63
N PRO A 74 -0.45 2.40 8.10
CA PRO A 74 0.85 2.40 8.75
C PRO A 74 1.27 3.79 9.21
N ALA A 75 1.96 3.85 10.36
CA ALA A 75 2.33 5.12 10.99
C ALA A 75 3.20 6.00 10.08
N CYS A 76 4.02 5.39 9.21
CA CYS A 76 4.82 6.11 8.22
C CYS A 76 3.97 6.94 7.24
N LEU A 77 2.86 6.39 6.75
CA LEU A 77 1.94 7.07 5.84
C LEU A 77 1.14 8.17 6.54
N THR A 78 0.76 7.94 7.80
CA THR A 78 0.09 8.96 8.62
C THR A 78 1.03 10.13 8.93
N ALA A 79 2.29 9.84 9.31
CA ALA A 79 3.25 10.87 9.70
C ALA A 79 3.77 11.69 8.51
N ALA A 80 3.99 11.06 7.36
CA ALA A 80 4.50 11.75 6.18
C ALA A 80 3.43 12.64 5.52
N GLU A 81 2.20 12.15 5.40
CA GLU A 81 1.22 12.72 4.46
C GLU A 81 -0.21 12.81 5.04
N GLY A 82 -0.41 12.47 6.32
CA GLY A 82 -1.72 12.54 6.98
C GLY A 82 -2.72 11.47 6.54
N LEU A 83 -2.28 10.43 5.82
CA LEU A 83 -3.14 9.33 5.41
C LEU A 83 -3.47 8.46 6.62
N THR A 84 -4.73 8.47 7.06
CA THR A 84 -5.17 7.77 8.27
C THR A 84 -5.82 6.43 8.01
N MET A 85 -6.42 6.24 6.83
CA MET A 85 -7.14 5.03 6.44
C MET A 85 -6.77 4.61 5.02
N ILE A 86 -6.59 3.31 4.80
CA ILE A 86 -6.23 2.70 3.52
C ILE A 86 -7.11 1.50 3.18
N GLY A 87 -7.11 1.09 1.91
CA GLY A 87 -7.77 -0.12 1.47
C GLY A 87 -7.00 -1.37 1.86
N ALA A 88 -7.72 -2.40 2.32
CA ALA A 88 -7.24 -3.76 2.42
C ALA A 88 -8.05 -4.65 1.48
N TYR A 89 -7.34 -5.48 0.73
CA TYR A 89 -7.87 -6.28 -0.37
C TYR A 89 -7.50 -7.75 -0.17
N PRO A 90 -8.32 -8.69 -0.64
CA PRO A 90 -7.90 -10.08 -0.73
C PRO A 90 -6.61 -10.20 -1.56
N ALA A 91 -5.67 -11.07 -1.15
CA ALA A 91 -4.38 -11.24 -1.84
C ALA A 91 -4.54 -11.50 -3.35
N ALA A 92 -5.54 -12.31 -3.74
CA ALA A 92 -5.85 -12.59 -5.14
C ALA A 92 -6.26 -11.35 -5.97
N VAL A 93 -6.77 -10.29 -5.35
CA VAL A 93 -7.02 -9.00 -6.01
C VAL A 93 -5.71 -8.27 -6.27
N LEU A 94 -4.78 -8.31 -5.31
CA LEU A 94 -3.50 -7.63 -5.40
C LEU A 94 -2.56 -8.31 -6.41
N GLU A 95 -2.55 -9.64 -6.47
CA GLU A 95 -1.84 -10.42 -7.51
C GLU A 95 -2.28 -10.05 -8.93
N ARG A 96 -3.55 -9.65 -9.11
CA ARG A 96 -4.07 -9.16 -10.40
C ARG A 96 -3.80 -7.67 -10.62
N THR A 97 -3.62 -6.91 -9.54
CA THR A 97 -3.34 -5.46 -9.59
C THR A 97 -1.89 -5.20 -9.96
N PHE A 98 -0.99 -6.01 -9.37
CA PHE A 98 0.45 -6.03 -9.55
C PHE A 98 0.85 -7.38 -10.16
N PRO A 99 0.53 -7.62 -11.45
CA PRO A 99 0.95 -8.85 -12.09
C PRO A 99 2.48 -8.91 -12.09
N ALA A 100 3.03 -10.08 -11.78
CA ALA A 100 4.47 -10.30 -11.86
C ALA A 100 4.97 -9.86 -13.25
N SER A 101 6.04 -9.06 -13.26
CA SER A 101 6.72 -8.75 -14.52
C SER A 101 7.23 -10.07 -15.13
N PRO A 102 7.04 -10.30 -16.44
CA PRO A 102 7.43 -11.52 -17.13
C PRO A 102 8.95 -11.74 -17.15
#